data_AF-A0A820YQZ9-F1
#
_entry.id   AF-A0A820YQZ9-F1
#
_cell.length_a   1.000
_cell.length_b   1.000
_cell.length_c   1.000
_cell.angle_alpha   90.00
_cell.angle_beta   90.00
_cell.angle_gamma   90.00
#
_symmetry.space_group_name_H-M   'P 1'
#
loop_
_entity.id
_entity.type
_entity.pdbx_description
1 polymer ?
#
loop_
_entity_poly.entity_id
_entity_poly.type
_entity_poly.pdbx_seq_one_letter_code
_entity_poly.pdbx_strand_id
1 'polypeptide(L)'
;MSSSHVLSIVDYKKPFNIDLGSITDYFSTVLATNGNLDRGALKNGNLLFKDHYIYNITITRDYIKRKISAKCRAQMKKSVTYELHIIININKPADILQSTCQCVAGKGERAACKHVAALCFGLL
;
A
#
# COMPACT_ATOMS: atom_id res chain seq x y z
N MET A 1 -20.83 -18.31 -7.66
CA MET A 1 -20.23 -17.98 -6.35
C MET A 1 -18.72 -17.94 -6.55
N SER A 2 -18.11 -16.75 -6.53
CA SER A 2 -16.66 -16.62 -6.75
C SER A 2 -15.93 -17.03 -5.48
N SER A 3 -15.18 -18.14 -5.54
CA SER A 3 -14.40 -18.67 -4.43
C SER A 3 -13.18 -17.78 -4.18
N SER A 4 -13.32 -16.82 -3.27
CA SER A 4 -12.21 -16.01 -2.77
C SER A 4 -11.27 -16.92 -1.98
N HIS A 5 -10.15 -17.34 -2.56
CA HIS A 5 -9.10 -18.04 -1.83
C HIS A 5 -8.40 -17.04 -0.89
N VAL A 6 -8.77 -17.08 0.39
CA VAL A 6 -8.04 -16.37 1.45
C VAL A 6 -6.77 -17.16 1.74
N LEU A 7 -5.68 -16.80 1.07
CA LEU A 7 -4.35 -17.23 1.47
C LEU A 7 -3.92 -16.35 2.65
N SER A 8 -4.03 -16.86 3.87
CA SER A 8 -3.30 -16.30 5.01
C SER A 8 -1.80 -16.53 4.76
N ILE A 9 -1.10 -15.48 4.35
CA ILE A 9 0.30 -15.63 3.96
C ILE A 9 1.20 -15.76 5.19
N VAL A 10 1.58 -17.01 5.47
CA VAL A 10 2.91 -17.39 5.97
C VAL A 10 3.86 -17.69 4.79
N ASP A 11 3.40 -17.55 3.54
CA ASP A 11 4.15 -17.93 2.34
C ASP A 11 4.77 -16.72 1.62
N TYR A 12 5.84 -16.17 2.22
CA TYR A 12 6.69 -15.09 1.70
C TYR A 12 7.50 -15.47 0.42
N LYS A 13 7.11 -16.51 -0.33
CA LYS A 13 7.97 -17.14 -1.34
C LYS A 13 7.85 -16.61 -2.78
N LYS A 14 6.91 -15.71 -3.09
CA LYS A 14 6.81 -15.10 -4.44
C LYS A 14 7.01 -13.58 -4.37
N PRO A 15 7.89 -13.00 -5.20
CA PRO A 15 8.04 -11.55 -5.27
C PRO A 15 6.70 -10.91 -5.66
N PHE A 16 6.39 -9.77 -5.03
CA PHE A 16 5.23 -8.95 -5.42
C PHE A 16 5.40 -8.33 -6.79
N ASN A 17 6.64 -8.33 -7.31
CA ASN A 17 7.00 -7.77 -8.60
C ASN A 17 6.54 -6.30 -8.67
N ILE A 18 6.77 -5.58 -7.56
CA ILE A 18 6.64 -4.13 -7.42
C ILE A 18 8.07 -3.59 -7.44
N ASP A 19 8.30 -2.52 -8.20
CA ASP A 19 9.58 -1.82 -8.24
C ASP A 19 9.42 -0.36 -7.82
N LEU A 20 10.54 0.29 -7.51
CA LEU A 20 10.54 1.67 -7.03
C LEU A 20 10.01 2.65 -8.09
N GLY A 21 10.28 2.42 -9.37
CA GLY A 21 9.82 3.26 -10.49
C GLY A 21 8.30 3.28 -10.56
N SER A 22 7.68 2.11 -10.49
CA SER A 22 6.24 1.97 -10.52
C SER A 22 5.54 2.59 -9.29
N ILE A 23 6.16 2.50 -8.11
CA ILE A 23 5.69 3.23 -6.93
C ILE A 23 5.77 4.74 -7.16
N THR A 24 6.90 5.24 -7.67
CA THR A 24 7.08 6.68 -7.93
C THR A 24 6.12 7.21 -8.99
N ASP A 25 5.85 6.42 -10.04
CA ASP A 25 4.93 6.78 -11.13
C ASP A 25 3.48 6.86 -10.63
N TYR A 26 3.07 5.89 -9.79
CA TYR A 26 1.76 5.92 -9.15
C TYR A 26 1.58 7.19 -8.30
N PHE A 27 2.54 7.48 -7.42
CA PHE A 27 2.48 8.65 -6.55
C PHE A 27 2.49 9.97 -7.34
N SER A 28 3.27 10.03 -8.43
CA SER A 28 3.32 11.19 -9.31
C SER A 28 2.01 11.39 -10.08
N THR A 29 1.38 10.31 -10.54
CA THR A 29 0.08 10.35 -11.23
C THR A 29 -1.02 10.83 -10.28
N VAL A 30 -1.04 10.33 -9.05
CA VAL A 30 -1.98 10.80 -8.02
C VAL A 30 -1.75 12.28 -7.69
N LEU A 31 -0.49 12.73 -7.64
CA LEU A 31 -0.16 14.15 -7.43
C LEU A 31 -0.77 15.03 -8.51
N ALA A 32 -0.53 14.66 -9.77
CA ALA A 32 -1.01 15.42 -10.92
C ALA A 32 -2.54 15.48 -10.98
N THR A 33 -3.22 14.42 -10.53
CA THR A 33 -4.69 14.32 -10.59
C THR A 33 -5.38 15.06 -9.45
N ASN A 34 -4.90 14.91 -8.21
CA ASN A 34 -5.63 15.36 -7.02
C ASN A 34 -5.10 16.67 -6.42
N GLY A 35 -3.92 17.15 -6.83
CA GLY A 35 -3.28 18.39 -6.35
C GLY A 35 -2.89 18.40 -4.86
N ASN A 36 -3.46 17.50 -4.07
CA ASN A 36 -3.25 17.34 -2.63
C ASN A 36 -2.41 16.09 -2.38
N LEU A 37 -1.11 16.28 -2.22
CA LEU A 37 -0.22 15.23 -1.78
C LEU A 37 0.71 15.77 -0.71
N ASP A 38 0.95 14.93 0.30
CA ASP A 38 2.10 15.08 1.17
C ASP A 38 3.34 14.92 0.28
N ARG A 39 3.98 16.04 -0.13
CA ARG A 39 5.21 16.01 -0.95
C ARG A 39 6.33 15.19 -0.29
N GLY A 40 6.22 14.96 1.02
CA GLY A 40 7.08 14.07 1.79
C GLY A 40 6.58 12.64 1.91
N ALA A 41 5.50 12.22 1.23
CA ALA A 41 4.86 10.92 1.44
C ALA A 41 5.83 9.74 1.24
N LEU A 42 6.61 9.74 0.15
CA LEU A 42 7.60 8.69 -0.10
C LEU A 42 8.71 8.72 0.95
N LYS A 43 9.26 9.91 1.26
CA LYS A 43 10.31 10.06 2.28
C LYS A 43 9.82 9.58 3.66
N ASN A 44 8.67 10.08 4.10
CA ASN A 44 8.07 9.77 5.39
C ASN A 44 7.60 8.32 5.45
N GLY A 45 7.12 7.77 4.33
CA GLY A 45 6.73 6.37 4.22
C GLY A 45 7.92 5.42 4.37
N ASN A 46 9.06 5.75 3.78
CA ASN A 46 10.30 4.98 3.96
C ASN A 46 10.74 4.99 5.43
N LEU A 47 10.62 6.13 6.13
CA LEU A 47 10.89 6.19 7.57
C LEU A 47 9.95 5.28 8.37
N LEU A 48 8.64 5.34 8.11
CA LEU A 48 7.67 4.46 8.78
C LEU A 48 7.92 2.97 8.52
N PHE A 49 8.35 2.62 7.31
CA PHE A 49 8.74 1.25 6.97
C PHE A 49 9.97 0.80 7.76
N LYS A 50 11.05 1.60 7.72
CA LYS A 50 12.30 1.33 8.46
C LYS A 50 12.10 1.20 9.95
N ASP A 51 11.19 1.99 10.51
CA ASP A 51 10.86 1.97 11.94
C ASP A 51 9.79 0.92 12.30
N HIS A 52 9.44 0.01 11.38
CA HIS A 52 8.49 -1.10 11.59
C HIS A 52 7.08 -0.70 12.05
N TYR A 53 6.55 0.41 11.52
CA TYR A 53 5.19 0.86 11.81
C TYR A 53 4.10 0.08 11.07
N ILE A 54 4.46 -0.67 10.02
CA ILE A 54 3.56 -1.53 9.23
C ILE A 54 3.54 -2.95 9.80
N TYR A 55 2.34 -3.51 9.97
CA TYR A 55 2.14 -4.85 10.54
C TYR A 55 0.81 -5.46 10.08
N ASN A 56 0.60 -6.73 10.40
CA ASN A 56 -0.59 -7.51 10.01
C ASN A 56 -0.87 -7.43 8.50
N ILE A 57 0.17 -7.64 7.70
CA ILE A 57 0.04 -7.67 6.24
C ILE A 57 -0.71 -8.95 5.86
N THR A 58 -1.87 -8.79 5.23
CA THR A 58 -2.70 -9.86 4.68
C THR A 58 -2.79 -9.70 3.18
N ILE A 59 -2.59 -10.78 2.45
CA ILE A 59 -2.61 -10.75 0.98
C ILE A 59 -3.68 -11.73 0.51
N THR A 60 -4.68 -11.20 -0.17
CA THR A 60 -5.71 -11.99 -0.84
C THR A 60 -5.46 -11.93 -2.33
N ARG A 61 -5.54 -13.07 -3.00
CA ARG A 61 -5.30 -13.17 -4.43
C ARG A 61 -6.58 -13.59 -5.14
N ASP A 62 -6.85 -12.93 -6.25
CA ASP A 62 -7.79 -13.37 -7.27
C ASP A 62 -7.03 -13.68 -8.58
N TYR A 63 -7.72 -14.09 -9.65
CA TYR A 63 -7.13 -14.44 -10.93
C TYR A 63 -6.31 -13.31 -11.56
N ILE A 64 -6.78 -12.07 -11.43
CA ILE A 64 -6.21 -10.89 -12.10
C ILE A 64 -5.60 -9.85 -11.16
N LYS A 65 -5.89 -9.92 -9.85
CA LYS A 65 -5.54 -8.89 -8.86
C LYS A 65 -5.04 -9.49 -7.55
N ARG A 66 -4.09 -8.83 -6.90
CA ARG A 66 -3.77 -9.07 -5.48
C ARG A 66 -4.26 -7.90 -4.66
N LYS A 67 -5.03 -8.18 -3.62
CA LYS A 67 -5.40 -7.23 -2.57
C LYS A 67 -4.47 -7.43 -1.39
N ILE A 68 -3.77 -6.38 -1.02
CA ILE A 68 -2.82 -6.33 0.08
C ILE A 68 -3.45 -5.41 1.12
N SER A 69 -3.63 -5.90 2.33
CA SER A 69 -4.19 -5.15 3.45
C SER A 69 -3.16 -5.11 4.56
N ALA A 70 -2.99 -3.98 5.22
CA ALA A 70 -2.08 -3.87 6.34
C ALA A 70 -2.61 -2.88 7.38
N LYS A 71 -1.96 -2.87 8.54
CA LYS A 71 -2.16 -1.88 9.60
C LYS A 71 -0.90 -1.05 9.76
N CYS A 72 -1.07 0.25 10.00
CA CYS A 72 0.01 1.17 10.30
C CYS A 72 -0.26 1.85 11.65
N ARG A 73 0.68 1.80 12.60
CA ARG A 73 0.57 2.60 13.83
C ARG A 73 0.80 4.07 13.50
N ALA A 74 0.14 4.98 14.22
CA ALA A 74 0.47 6.40 14.12
C ALA A 74 1.78 6.70 14.86
N GLN A 75 2.63 7.53 14.25
CA GLN A 75 3.96 7.86 14.79
C GLN A 75 3.91 8.53 16.16
N MET A 76 2.96 9.44 16.37
CA MET A 76 2.82 10.20 17.62
C MET A 76 1.86 9.57 18.63
N LYS A 77 0.70 9.08 18.17
CA LYS A 77 -0.33 8.50 19.03
C LYS A 77 -0.36 6.99 18.83
N LYS A 78 0.48 6.25 19.57
CA LYS A 78 0.67 4.79 19.39
C LYS A 78 -0.62 3.96 19.53
N SER A 79 -1.67 4.50 20.16
CA SER A 79 -3.00 3.89 20.26
C SER A 79 -3.83 4.00 18.96
N VAL A 80 -3.46 4.91 18.05
CA VAL A 80 -4.12 5.09 16.76
C VAL A 80 -3.48 4.15 15.74
N THR A 81 -4.34 3.39 15.06
CA THR A 81 -3.96 2.51 13.96
C THR A 81 -4.74 2.92 12.72
N TYR A 82 -4.06 2.97 11.58
CA TYR A 82 -4.69 3.16 10.28
C TYR A 82 -4.71 1.84 9.53
N GLU A 83 -5.88 1.44 9.06
CA GLU A 83 -5.99 0.36 8.08
C GLU A 83 -5.78 0.93 6.67
N LEU A 84 -5.07 0.17 5.86
CA LEU A 84 -4.76 0.52 4.49
C LEU A 84 -4.85 -0.70 3.59
N HIS A 85 -5.23 -0.45 2.33
CA HIS A 85 -5.37 -1.46 1.31
C HIS A 85 -4.70 -0.99 0.02
N ILE A 86 -4.02 -1.91 -0.67
CA ILE A 86 -3.44 -1.74 -2.00
C ILE A 86 -3.96 -2.87 -2.87
N ILE A 87 -4.42 -2.55 -4.07
CA ILE A 87 -4.77 -3.54 -5.09
C ILE A 87 -3.79 -3.39 -6.24
N ILE A 88 -3.09 -4.48 -6.55
CA ILE A 88 -2.14 -4.52 -7.67
C ILE A 88 -2.59 -5.51 -8.73
N ASN A 89 -2.23 -5.21 -9.98
CA ASN A 89 -2.43 -6.10 -11.11
C ASN A 89 -1.43 -7.26 -11.06
N ILE A 90 -1.88 -8.49 -11.30
CA ILE A 90 -0.99 -9.67 -11.35
C ILE A 90 -0.31 -9.81 -12.72
N ASN A 91 -1.03 -9.43 -13.78
CA ASN A 91 -0.61 -9.62 -15.16
C ASN A 91 0.28 -8.47 -15.67
N LYS A 92 0.13 -7.30 -15.05
CA LYS A 92 1.05 -6.16 -15.20
C LYS A 92 1.75 -5.96 -13.86
N PRO A 93 2.91 -6.61 -13.65
CA PRO A 93 3.65 -6.42 -12.42
C PRO A 93 3.87 -4.93 -12.19
N ALA A 94 3.71 -4.52 -10.93
CA ALA A 94 3.92 -3.16 -10.45
C ALA A 94 2.84 -2.10 -10.76
N ASP A 95 1.73 -2.45 -11.43
CA ASP A 95 0.61 -1.53 -11.61
C ASP A 95 -0.32 -1.49 -10.38
N ILE A 96 -0.20 -0.42 -9.57
CA ILE A 96 -1.10 -0.13 -8.46
C ILE A 96 -2.43 0.38 -9.02
N LEU A 97 -3.44 -0.47 -9.00
CA LEU A 97 -4.78 -0.16 -9.51
C LEU A 97 -5.55 0.75 -8.57
N GLN A 98 -5.44 0.49 -7.26
CA GLN A 98 -6.19 1.19 -6.22
C GLN A 98 -5.40 1.20 -4.93
N SER A 99 -5.53 2.27 -4.15
CA SER A 99 -5.03 2.30 -2.78
C SER A 99 -5.97 3.12 -1.90
N THR A 100 -6.12 2.71 -0.65
CA THR A 100 -6.94 3.40 0.35
C THR A 100 -6.22 3.40 1.68
N CYS A 101 -6.43 4.45 2.48
CA CYS A 101 -5.95 4.49 3.85
C CYS A 101 -6.92 5.31 4.73
N GLN A 102 -7.17 4.87 5.95
CA GLN A 102 -8.08 5.55 6.88
C GLN A 102 -7.60 6.93 7.36
N CYS A 103 -6.35 7.32 7.09
CA CYS A 103 -5.87 8.65 7.44
C CYS A 103 -6.52 9.74 6.56
N VAL A 104 -6.52 10.99 7.04
CA VAL A 104 -7.14 12.13 6.34
C VAL A 104 -6.58 12.29 4.92
N ALA A 105 -5.27 12.19 4.75
CA ALA A 105 -4.58 12.30 3.45
C ALA A 105 -4.73 11.04 2.56
N GLY A 106 -5.35 9.98 3.08
CA GLY A 106 -5.52 8.70 2.39
C GLY A 106 -6.97 8.36 2.05
N LYS A 107 -7.89 9.31 2.27
CA LYS A 107 -9.30 9.15 1.88
C LYS A 107 -9.43 9.16 0.36
N GLY A 108 -10.19 8.19 -0.18
CA GLY A 108 -10.42 8.02 -1.61
C GLY A 108 -9.75 6.78 -2.19
N GLU A 109 -10.06 6.47 -3.44
CA GLU A 109 -9.64 5.23 -4.12
C GLU A 109 -8.21 5.27 -4.69
N ARG A 110 -7.57 6.44 -4.67
CA ARG A 110 -6.19 6.63 -5.14
C ARG A 110 -5.37 7.34 -4.08
N ALA A 111 -5.22 6.71 -2.93
CA ALA A 111 -4.50 7.27 -1.78
C ALA A 111 -2.99 7.25 -1.99
N ALA A 112 -2.33 8.40 -1.86
CA ALA A 112 -0.87 8.52 -1.95
C ALA A 112 -0.26 9.12 -0.67
N CYS A 113 -0.74 8.66 0.50
CA CYS A 113 -0.23 9.12 1.78
C CYS A 113 1.03 8.35 2.21
N LYS A 114 1.73 8.85 3.23
CA LYS A 114 2.93 8.19 3.78
C LYS A 114 2.70 6.76 4.29
N HIS A 115 1.49 6.41 4.73
CA HIS A 115 1.19 5.04 5.17
C HIS A 115 1.10 4.07 3.98
N VAL A 116 0.49 4.50 2.87
CA VAL A 116 0.48 3.72 1.62
C VAL A 116 1.90 3.55 1.10
N ALA A 117 2.71 4.62 1.13
CA ALA A 117 4.12 4.55 0.74
C ALA A 117 4.90 3.54 1.60
N ALA A 118 4.70 3.55 2.92
CA ALA A 118 5.35 2.61 3.83
C ALA A 118 5.01 1.15 3.51
N LEU A 119 3.75 0.86 3.16
CA LEU A 119 3.38 -0.48 2.71
C LEU A 119 4.02 -0.81 1.36
N CYS A 120 4.04 0.12 0.40
CA CYS A 120 4.72 -0.11 -0.88
C CYS A 120 6.22 -0.44 -0.71
N PHE A 121 6.93 0.24 0.20
CA PHE A 121 8.33 -0.09 0.49
C PHE A 121 8.52 -1.48 1.08
N GLY A 122 7.56 -1.98 1.87
CA GLY A 122 7.57 -3.36 2.39
C GLY A 122 7.20 -4.42 1.35
N LEU A 123 6.81 -4.02 0.14
CA LEU A 123 6.47 -4.91 -0.97
C LEU A 123 7.53 -4.92 -2.09
N LEU A 124 8.53 -4.03 -2.02
CA LEU A 124 9.76 -4.12 -2.82
C LEU A 124 10.51 -5.42 -2.50
#